data_AF-A0A535C711-F1
#
_entry.id   AF-A0A535C711-F1
#
_cell.length_a   1.000
_cell.length_b   1.000
_cell.length_c   1.000
_cell.angle_alpha   90.00
_cell.angle_beta   90.00
_cell.angle_gamma   90.00
#
_symmetry.space_group_name_H-M   'P 1'
#
loop_
_entity.id
_entity.type
_entity.pdbx_description
1 polymer ?
#
loop_
_entity_poly.entity_id
_entity_poly.type
_entity_poly.pdbx_seq_one_letter_code
_entity_poly.pdbx_strand_id
1 'polypeptide(L)'
;MRVAIVGYGAIGHVIERALEGRADVLIVDRTKAPLRDGEPPADVAVICVKTHGTTWAAEMAQHVVAREGAAITIQNGLGNWEVL
;
A
#
# COMPACT_ATOMS: atom_id res chain seq x y z
N MET A 1 2.18 -10.34 -10.97
CA MET A 1 1.50 -9.18 -10.40
C MET A 1 2.26 -8.74 -9.17
N ARG A 2 2.60 -7.45 -9.09
CA ARG A 2 3.29 -6.83 -7.96
C ARG A 2 2.30 -6.04 -7.11
N VAL A 3 2.28 -6.30 -5.81
CA VAL A 3 1.35 -5.66 -4.87
C VAL A 3 2.13 -4.93 -3.80
N ALA A 4 1.89 -3.63 -3.66
CA ALA A 4 2.38 -2.84 -2.55
C ALA A 4 1.40 -2.90 -1.38
N ILE A 5 1.87 -3.26 -0.19
CA ILE A 5 1.09 -3.19 1.05
C ILE A 5 1.52 -1.91 1.78
N VAL A 6 0.64 -0.91 1.82
CA VAL A 6 0.89 0.38 2.46
C VAL A 6 0.29 0.38 3.86
N GLY A 7 1.17 0.32 4.85
CA GLY A 7 0.86 0.05 6.25
C GLY A 7 1.04 -1.43 6.59
N TYR A 8 1.96 -1.73 7.51
CA TYR A 8 2.30 -3.11 7.84
C TYR A 8 1.98 -3.46 9.31
N GLY A 9 0.76 -3.11 9.73
CA GLY A 9 0.19 -3.53 11.01
C GLY A 9 -0.42 -4.93 10.95
N ALA A 10 -1.34 -5.25 11.86
CA ALA A 10 -2.01 -6.56 11.91
C ALA A 10 -2.66 -6.95 10.58
N ILE A 11 -3.40 -6.03 9.97
CA ILE A 11 -4.08 -6.27 8.69
C ILE A 11 -3.09 -6.42 7.53
N GLY A 12 -1.98 -5.66 7.52
CA GLY A 12 -0.93 -5.81 6.51
C GLY A 12 -0.32 -7.21 6.49
N HIS A 13 -0.08 -7.82 7.66
CA HIS A 13 0.39 -9.21 7.77
C HIS A 13 -0.64 -10.21 7.24
N VAL A 14 -1.94 -9.97 7.49
CA VAL A 14 -3.02 -10.83 6.95
C VAL A 14 -3.06 -10.76 5.43
N ILE A 15 -2.92 -9.57 4.84
CA ILE A 15 -2.87 -9.40 3.39
C ILE A 15 -1.67 -10.10 2.78
N GLU A 16 -0.46 -9.90 3.34
CA GLU A 16 0.75 -10.56 2.85
C GLU A 16 0.59 -12.08 2.83
N ARG A 17 0.08 -12.66 3.93
CA ARG A 17 -0.20 -14.09 4.01
C ARG A 17 -1.24 -14.55 2.99
N ALA A 18 -2.26 -13.75 2.73
CA ALA A 18 -3.26 -14.06 1.71
C ALA A 18 -2.68 -14.05 0.28
N LEU A 19 -1.64 -13.25 0.05
CA LEU A 19 -0.94 -13.10 -1.23
C LEU A 19 0.24 -14.07 -1.41
N GLU A 20 0.57 -14.86 -0.39
CA GLU A 20 1.68 -15.81 -0.42
C GLU A 20 1.58 -16.77 -1.63
N GLY A 21 2.64 -16.78 -2.46
CA GLY A 21 2.69 -17.57 -3.70
C GLY A 21 1.80 -17.07 -4.84
N ARG A 22 1.07 -15.96 -4.67
CA ARG A 22 0.13 -15.40 -5.66
C ARG A 22 0.59 -14.08 -6.25
N ALA A 23 1.38 -13.31 -5.50
CA ALA A 23 1.91 -12.03 -5.94
C ALA A 23 3.33 -11.79 -5.40
N ASP A 24 4.06 -10.92 -6.09
CA ASP A 24 5.30 -10.34 -5.59
C ASP A 24 4.95 -9.15 -4.70
N VAL A 25 5.35 -9.19 -3.43
CA VAL A 25 4.87 -8.26 -2.40
C VAL A 25 5.95 -7.25 -2.04
N LEU A 26 5.60 -5.97 -2.13
CA LEU A 26 6.37 -4.85 -1.61
C LEU A 26 5.74 -4.35 -0.31
N ILE A 27 6.47 -4.42 0.80
CA ILE A 27 5.98 -3.87 2.08
C ILE A 27 6.43 -2.41 2.21
N VAL A 28 5.45 -1.52 2.36
CA VAL A 28 5.67 -0.09 2.57
C VAL A 28 5.12 0.31 3.94
N ASP A 29 6.01 0.54 4.88
CA ASP A 29 5.67 1.07 6.20
C ASP A 29 6.56 2.28 6.52
N ARG A 30 6.35 2.90 7.69
CA ARG A 30 7.13 4.09 8.09
C ARG A 30 8.61 3.82 8.34
N THR A 31 9.02 2.56 8.48
CA THR A 31 10.42 2.15 8.69
C THR A 31 11.12 1.73 7.41
N LYS A 32 10.34 1.28 6.41
CA LYS A 32 10.83 0.86 5.09
C LYS A 32 10.67 1.92 4.00
N ALA A 33 10.10 3.08 4.36
CA ALA A 33 10.06 4.28 3.53
C ALA A 33 11.24 5.22 3.86
N PRO A 34 11.80 5.94 2.87
CA PRO A 34 11.40 5.96 1.46
C PRO A 34 11.81 4.68 0.71
N LEU A 35 11.11 4.39 -0.40
CA LEU A 35 11.49 3.29 -1.29
C LEU A 35 12.90 3.50 -1.85
N ARG A 36 13.54 2.39 -2.25
CA ARG A 36 14.83 2.44 -2.94
C ARG A 36 14.63 2.96 -4.38
N ASP A 37 15.60 3.73 -4.87
CA ASP A 37 15.62 4.15 -6.26
C ASP A 37 15.62 2.93 -7.19
N GLY A 38 14.75 2.97 -8.22
CA GLY A 38 14.61 1.90 -9.20
C GLY A 38 13.73 0.72 -8.75
N GLU A 39 13.04 0.82 -7.61
CA GLU A 39 12.00 -0.15 -7.23
C GLU A 39 10.91 -0.20 -8.32
N PRO A 40 10.63 -1.36 -8.93
CA PRO A 40 9.59 -1.46 -9.95
C PRO A 40 8.22 -1.08 -9.38
N PRO A 41 7.40 -0.33 -10.14
CA PRO A 41 6.09 0.07 -9.68
C PRO A 41 5.18 -1.15 -9.49
N ALA A 42 4.29 -1.06 -8.51
CA ALA A 42 3.28 -2.06 -8.22
C ALA A 42 2.06 -1.91 -9.13
N ASP A 43 1.46 -3.04 -9.51
CA ASP A 43 0.20 -3.06 -10.26
C ASP A 43 -0.97 -2.62 -9.36
N VAL A 44 -0.89 -2.95 -8.06
CA VAL A 44 -1.90 -2.60 -7.06
C VAL A 44 -1.24 -2.16 -5.76
N ALA A 45 -1.75 -1.10 -5.12
CA ALA A 45 -1.48 -0.79 -3.72
C ALA A 45 -2.68 -1.13 -2.83
N VAL A 46 -2.44 -1.87 -1.75
CA VAL A 46 -3.43 -2.15 -0.70
C VAL A 46 -3.13 -1.26 0.50
N ILE A 47 -4.03 -0.33 0.78
CA ILE A 47 -3.90 0.68 1.83
C ILE A 47 -4.64 0.21 3.08
N CYS A 48 -3.88 0.00 4.16
CA CYS A 48 -4.41 -0.53 5.42
C CYS A 48 -3.83 0.16 6.66
N VAL A 49 -3.51 1.45 6.53
CA VAL A 49 -3.12 2.32 7.66
C VAL A 49 -4.34 2.73 8.51
N LYS A 50 -4.10 3.15 9.75
CA LYS A 50 -5.11 3.86 10.54
C LYS A 50 -5.38 5.24 9.93
N THR A 51 -6.56 5.82 10.16
CA THR A 51 -7.02 7.08 9.55
C THR A 51 -6.03 8.24 9.66
N HIS A 52 -5.29 8.37 10.76
CA HIS A 52 -4.26 9.41 10.93
C HIS A 52 -3.04 9.24 9.99
N GLY A 53 -2.93 8.12 9.29
CA GLY A 53 -1.89 7.83 8.32
C GLY A 53 -2.35 7.95 6.86
N THR A 54 -3.61 8.28 6.58
CA THR A 54 -4.15 8.26 5.21
C THR A 54 -3.39 9.19 4.27
N THR A 55 -3.07 10.42 4.67
CA THR A 55 -2.28 11.35 3.85
C THR A 55 -0.91 10.80 3.48
N TRP A 56 -0.19 10.24 4.46
CA TRP A 56 1.09 9.58 4.21
C TRP A 56 0.94 8.38 3.27
N ALA A 57 -0.13 7.59 3.41
CA ALA A 57 -0.37 6.46 2.53
C ALA A 57 -0.70 6.90 1.09
N ALA A 58 -1.43 8.00 0.90
CA ALA A 58 -1.68 8.59 -0.42
C ALA A 58 -0.37 9.01 -1.10
N GLU A 59 0.50 9.72 -0.35
CA GLU A 59 1.83 10.09 -0.84
C GLU A 59 2.63 8.86 -1.26
N MET A 60 2.67 7.81 -0.43
CA MET A 60 3.38 6.58 -0.80
C MET A 60 2.74 5.90 -2.02
N ALA A 61 1.40 5.83 -2.08
CA ALA A 61 0.69 5.23 -3.22
C ALA A 61 1.08 5.90 -4.55
N GLN A 62 1.21 7.22 -4.58
CA GLN A 62 1.63 7.97 -5.76
C GLN A 62 3.05 7.59 -6.25
N HIS A 63 3.93 7.18 -5.35
CA HIS A 63 5.30 6.78 -5.70
C HIS A 63 5.40 5.31 -6.09
N VAL A 64 4.55 4.45 -5.51
CA VAL A 64 4.68 2.99 -5.65
C VAL A 64 3.78 2.41 -6.73
N VAL A 65 2.65 3.05 -7.08
CA VAL A 65 1.66 2.47 -8.00
C VAL A 65 1.99 2.86 -9.44
N ALA A 66 1.91 1.88 -10.34
CA ALA A 66 2.04 2.11 -11.77
C ALA A 66 0.97 3.10 -12.27
N ARG A 67 1.25 3.82 -13.35
CA ARG A 67 0.31 4.80 -13.94
C ARG A 67 -1.08 4.22 -14.26
N GLU A 68 -1.12 2.96 -14.72
CA GLU A 68 -2.35 2.21 -15.04
C GLU A 68 -2.77 1.26 -13.90
N GLY A 69 -2.09 1.35 -12.75
CA GLY A 69 -2.35 0.54 -11.58
C GLY A 69 -3.53 1.05 -10.75
N ALA A 70 -3.86 0.31 -9.69
CA ALA A 70 -4.97 0.65 -8.81
C ALA A 70 -4.54 0.80 -7.36
N ALA A 71 -5.16 1.73 -6.64
CA ALA A 71 -5.13 1.78 -5.18
C ALA A 71 -6.45 1.23 -4.63
N ILE A 72 -6.37 0.32 -3.66
CA ILE A 72 -7.52 -0.24 -2.96
C ILE A 72 -7.33 0.04 -1.47
N THR A 73 -8.35 0.59 -0.83
CA THR A 73 -8.37 0.79 0.61
C THR A 73 -9.27 -0.21 1.30
N ILE A 74 -8.82 -0.71 2.44
CA ILE A 74 -9.63 -1.52 3.37
C ILE A 74 -9.79 -0.82 4.71
N GLN A 75 -9.54 0.49 4.74
CA GLN A 75 -9.67 1.31 5.93
C GLN A 75 -11.15 1.47 6.28
N ASN A 76 -11.48 1.22 7.55
CA ASN A 76 -12.78 1.59 8.09
C ASN A 76 -12.83 3.11 8.33
N GLY A 77 -14.01 3.72 8.13
CA GLY A 77 -14.27 5.14 8.39
C GLY A 77 -14.67 5.92 7.14
N LEU A 78 -15.02 7.19 7.35
CA LEU A 78 -15.40 8.15 6.30
C LEU A 78 -14.23 9.12 6.03
N GLY A 79 -14.19 9.71 4.83
CA GLY A 79 -13.16 10.70 4.47
C GLY A 79 -11.87 10.13 3.89
N ASN A 80 -11.72 8.80 3.82
CA ASN A 80 -10.51 8.18 3.28
C ASN A 80 -10.43 8.33 1.76
N TRP A 81 -11.56 8.20 1.07
CA TRP A 81 -11.63 8.27 -0.40
C TRP A 81 -11.24 9.64 -0.94
N GLU A 82 -11.55 10.70 -0.21
CA GLU A 82 -11.23 12.07 -0.61
C GLU A 82 -9.75 12.41 -0.48
N VAL A 83 -9.00 11.61 0.28
CA VAL A 83 -7.56 11.79 0.52
C VAL A 83 -6.71 10.88 -0.37
N LEU A 84 -7.24 9.71 -0.77
CA LEU A 84 -6.56 8.70 -1.58
C LEU A 84 -6.75 8.95 -3.07
#